data_AF-A0A968NXP4-F1
#
_entry.id   AF-A0A968NXP4-F1
#
_cell.length_a   1.000
_cell.length_b   1.000
_cell.length_c   1.000
_cell.angle_alpha   90.00
_cell.angle_beta   90.00
_cell.angle_gamma   90.00
#
_symmetry.space_group_name_H-M   'P 1'
#
loop_
_entity.id
_entity.type
_entity.pdbx_description
1 polymer ?
#
loop_
_entity_poly.entity_id
_entity_poly.type
_entity_poly.pdbx_seq_one_letter_code
_entity_poly.pdbx_strand_id
1 'polypeptide(L)'
;MQLFRALIAGAIATVSLAPIPTTASIPPAEELIAQSQFRNFCRSEESMFVAAETRDYWVNICGGDLPNTYVGVNKRNGNAIRVPLRDYDRDSFEAVNGDTIYILARNTARGSVLTVTQMPGYREILRQPVIRWE
;
A
#
# COMPACT_ATOMS: atom_id res chain seq x y z
N MET A 1 80.08 -55.27 5.02
CA MET A 1 79.01 -56.28 5.01
C MET A 1 77.88 -55.75 4.13
N GLN A 2 77.70 -56.36 2.96
CA GLN A 2 76.52 -57.20 2.62
C GLN A 2 75.25 -56.36 2.43
N LEU A 3 74.83 -56.14 1.17
CA LEU A 3 73.92 -57.01 0.37
C LEU A 3 72.47 -56.93 0.91
N PHE A 4 71.37 -56.82 0.16
CA PHE A 4 71.02 -56.82 -1.27
C PHE A 4 69.49 -56.55 -1.37
N ARG A 5 69.02 -56.07 -2.54
CA ARG A 5 67.73 -56.36 -3.22
C ARG A 5 66.38 -56.10 -2.50
N ALA A 6 65.49 -55.24 -3.01
CA ALA A 6 64.68 -55.25 -4.26
C ALA A 6 63.30 -55.94 -4.10
N LEU A 7 62.23 -55.25 -4.54
CA LEU A 7 60.98 -55.73 -5.20
C LEU A 7 59.99 -54.52 -5.19
N ILE A 8 59.71 -53.82 -6.30
CA ILE A 8 58.88 -54.15 -7.49
C ILE A 8 57.39 -53.77 -7.33
N ALA A 9 56.91 -53.07 -8.38
CA ALA A 9 55.56 -52.99 -8.96
C ALA A 9 54.40 -52.35 -8.17
N GLY A 10 53.97 -51.19 -8.68
CA GLY A 10 52.82 -51.13 -9.60
C GLY A 10 51.42 -51.10 -8.97
N ALA A 11 50.67 -50.04 -9.27
CA ALA A 11 49.35 -50.11 -9.91
C ALA A 11 48.76 -48.70 -10.06
N ILE A 12 48.30 -48.42 -11.28
CA ILE A 12 47.52 -47.24 -11.67
C ILE A 12 46.08 -47.51 -11.27
N ALA A 13 45.42 -46.57 -10.61
CA ALA A 13 43.97 -46.57 -10.46
C ALA A 13 43.43 -45.15 -10.61
N THR A 14 42.83 -44.90 -11.76
CA THR A 14 42.04 -43.72 -12.10
C THR A 14 40.78 -43.68 -11.23
N VAL A 15 40.67 -42.71 -10.33
CA VAL A 15 39.40 -42.45 -9.64
C VAL A 15 38.65 -41.35 -10.39
N SER A 16 37.60 -41.79 -11.08
CA SER A 16 36.56 -40.96 -11.69
C SER A 16 35.87 -40.14 -10.59
N LEU A 17 36.01 -38.82 -10.65
CA LEU A 17 35.25 -37.90 -9.80
C LEU A 17 33.83 -37.80 -10.33
N ALA A 18 32.90 -38.17 -9.45
CA ALA A 18 31.46 -38.16 -9.61
C ALA A 18 30.89 -36.79 -10.06
N PRO A 19 29.68 -36.77 -10.66
CA PRO A 19 29.06 -35.58 -11.20
C PRO A 19 28.85 -34.46 -10.16
N ILE A 20 28.99 -33.24 -10.68
CA ILE A 20 28.81 -31.94 -10.02
C ILE A 20 27.51 -31.93 -9.21
N PRO A 21 27.49 -31.44 -7.95
CA PRO A 21 26.25 -31.20 -7.25
C PRO A 21 25.40 -30.19 -8.03
N THR A 22 24.26 -30.66 -8.49
CA THR A 22 23.17 -29.89 -9.09
C THR A 22 22.97 -28.61 -8.30
N THR A 23 23.19 -27.47 -8.95
CA THR A 23 22.76 -26.17 -8.46
C THR A 23 21.24 -26.26 -8.27
N ALA A 24 20.80 -26.42 -7.03
CA ALA A 24 19.40 -26.24 -6.68
C ALA A 24 19.08 -24.78 -6.98
N SER A 25 18.41 -24.55 -8.11
CA SER A 25 17.81 -23.28 -8.47
C SER A 25 16.81 -22.95 -7.37
N ILE A 26 17.21 -22.08 -6.45
CA ILE A 26 16.30 -21.38 -5.55
C ILE A 26 15.30 -20.67 -6.47
N PRO A 27 14.00 -21.02 -6.46
CA PRO A 27 13.04 -20.23 -7.19
C PRO A 27 13.09 -18.81 -6.60
N PRO A 28 13.16 -17.75 -7.44
CA PRO A 28 13.03 -16.40 -6.93
C PRO A 28 11.70 -16.34 -6.17
N ALA A 29 11.76 -15.87 -4.93
CA ALA A 29 10.58 -15.55 -4.15
C ALA A 29 9.90 -14.30 -4.74
N GLU A 30 9.52 -14.36 -6.01
CA GLU A 30 8.62 -13.41 -6.64
C GLU A 30 7.23 -14.02 -6.64
N GLU A 31 6.41 -13.52 -5.72
CA GLU A 31 4.94 -13.47 -5.70
C GLU A 31 4.38 -13.86 -4.34
N LEU A 32 4.52 -12.95 -3.36
CA LEU A 32 3.38 -12.58 -2.52
C LEU A 32 3.65 -11.26 -1.80
N ILE A 33 3.69 -10.14 -2.53
CA ILE A 33 3.30 -8.89 -1.90
C ILE A 33 2.25 -8.20 -2.75
N ALA A 34 1.00 -8.56 -2.50
CA ALA A 34 -0.11 -7.63 -2.65
C ALA A 34 0.10 -6.49 -1.64
N GLN A 35 1.10 -5.63 -1.88
CA GLN A 35 1.14 -4.34 -1.21
C GLN A 35 -0.04 -3.59 -1.76
N SER A 36 -1.10 -3.54 -0.96
CA SER A 36 -2.24 -2.70 -1.14
C SER A 36 -1.72 -1.25 -1.02
N GLN A 37 -1.08 -0.76 -2.09
CA GLN A 37 -0.47 0.58 -2.12
C GLN A 37 -1.60 1.58 -2.24
N PHE A 38 -2.08 2.06 -1.09
CA PHE A 38 -2.92 3.25 -1.08
C PHE A 38 -2.16 4.39 -1.75
N ARG A 39 -2.86 5.12 -2.62
CA ARG A 39 -2.30 6.32 -3.21
C ARG A 39 -2.19 7.37 -2.10
N ASN A 40 -0.99 7.90 -1.91
CA ASN A 40 -0.74 9.01 -1.01
C ASN A 40 -0.77 10.31 -1.82
N PHE A 41 -1.80 11.12 -1.59
CA PHE A 41 -1.96 12.45 -2.17
C PHE A 41 -1.65 13.58 -1.17
N CYS A 42 -1.06 13.25 -0.02
CA CYS A 42 -0.52 14.24 0.91
C CYS A 42 0.75 14.87 0.35
N ARG A 43 1.07 16.08 0.80
CA ARG A 43 2.32 16.74 0.40
C ARG A 43 3.52 16.06 1.05
N SER A 44 4.72 16.36 0.53
CA SER A 44 5.99 15.80 1.01
C SER A 44 6.24 16.00 2.50
N GLU A 45 5.77 17.12 3.04
CA GLU A 45 5.91 17.54 4.42
C GLU A 45 4.79 17.05 5.34
N GLU A 46 3.83 16.28 4.81
CA GLU A 46 2.65 15.81 5.52
C GLU A 46 2.64 14.31 5.75
N SER A 47 2.10 13.93 6.89
CA SER A 47 1.72 12.57 7.21
C SER A 47 0.32 12.26 6.68
N MET A 48 0.14 11.03 6.20
CA MET A 48 -1.16 10.49 5.83
C MET A 48 -1.79 9.80 7.05
N PHE A 49 -2.92 10.32 7.51
CA PHE A 49 -3.67 9.80 8.66
C PHE A 49 -4.70 8.76 8.28
N VAL A 50 -5.34 8.95 7.12
CA VAL A 50 -6.34 8.03 6.59
C VAL A 50 -6.16 7.92 5.09
N ALA A 51 -6.37 6.72 4.57
CA ALA A 51 -6.55 6.47 3.16
C ALA A 51 -7.87 5.70 2.94
N ALA A 52 -8.77 6.29 2.18
CA ALA A 52 -10.05 5.70 1.83
C ALA A 52 -10.24 5.65 0.32
N GLU A 53 -10.86 4.58 -0.14
CA GLU A 53 -11.15 4.34 -1.55
C GLU A 53 -12.64 4.07 -1.72
N THR A 54 -13.30 4.79 -2.62
CA THR A 54 -14.65 4.49 -3.10
C THR A 54 -14.59 3.94 -4.52
N ARG A 55 -15.73 3.73 -5.17
CA ARG A 55 -15.75 3.41 -6.61
C ARG A 55 -15.05 4.50 -7.44
N ASP A 56 -15.36 5.76 -7.19
CA ASP A 56 -14.98 6.87 -8.07
C ASP A 56 -13.93 7.82 -7.48
N TYR A 57 -13.56 7.65 -6.21
CA TYR A 57 -12.63 8.56 -5.52
C TYR A 57 -11.57 7.81 -4.72
N TRP A 58 -10.38 8.40 -4.69
CA TRP A 58 -9.43 8.21 -3.60
C TRP A 58 -9.54 9.41 -2.66
N VAL A 59 -9.48 9.15 -1.36
CA VAL A 59 -9.53 10.18 -0.33
C VAL A 59 -8.38 9.96 0.63
N ASN A 60 -7.60 10.98 0.92
CA ASN A 60 -6.64 10.98 2.01
C ASN A 60 -6.97 12.06 3.02
N ILE A 61 -6.77 11.76 4.29
CA ILE A 61 -6.68 12.76 5.34
C ILE A 61 -5.20 12.99 5.62
N CYS A 62 -4.76 14.23 5.42
CA CYS A 62 -3.38 14.66 5.54
C CYS A 62 -3.20 15.61 6.71
N GLY A 63 -1.99 15.67 7.26
CA GLY A 63 -1.67 16.61 8.33
C GLY A 63 -0.22 16.50 8.80
N GLY A 64 0.07 17.04 9.98
CA GLY A 64 1.37 16.94 10.64
C GLY A 64 1.24 16.12 11.91
N ASP A 65 1.21 16.80 13.06
CA ASP A 65 0.94 16.18 14.36
C ASP A 65 -0.53 15.72 14.51
N LEU A 66 -1.44 16.41 13.81
CA LEU A 66 -2.88 16.15 13.81
C LEU A 66 -3.45 16.17 12.39
N PRO A 67 -4.59 15.47 12.13
CA PRO A 67 -5.34 15.60 10.90
C PRO A 67 -5.71 17.07 10.65
N ASN A 68 -5.50 17.55 9.43
CA ASN A 68 -5.78 18.95 9.12
C ASN A 68 -6.47 19.12 7.76
N THR A 69 -6.11 18.32 6.76
CA THR A 69 -6.52 18.55 5.37
C THR A 69 -7.19 17.32 4.80
N TYR A 70 -8.33 17.55 4.13
CA TYR A 70 -8.99 16.57 3.28
C TYR A 70 -8.47 16.71 1.85
N VAL A 71 -8.08 15.58 1.25
CA VAL A 71 -7.70 15.48 -0.15
C VAL A 71 -8.59 14.45 -0.83
N GLY A 72 -9.36 14.86 -1.83
CA GLY A 72 -10.20 13.97 -2.63
C GLY A 72 -9.77 14.01 -4.09
N VAL A 73 -9.54 12.85 -4.70
CA VAL A 73 -9.10 12.71 -6.09
C VAL A 73 -10.09 11.85 -6.86
N ASN A 74 -10.67 12.42 -7.91
CA ASN A 74 -11.57 11.70 -8.82
C ASN A 74 -10.76 10.74 -9.71
N LYS A 75 -11.13 9.46 -9.71
CA LYS A 75 -10.40 8.43 -10.46
C LYS A 75 -10.55 8.51 -11.97
N ARG A 76 -11.63 9.11 -12.45
CA ARG A 76 -11.96 9.17 -13.88
C ARG A 76 -11.18 10.26 -14.60
N ASN A 77 -11.07 11.45 -14.02
CA ASN A 77 -10.44 12.60 -14.66
C ASN A 77 -9.19 13.11 -13.92
N GLY A 78 -8.87 12.56 -12.75
CA GLY A 78 -7.72 12.99 -11.94
C GLY A 78 -7.93 14.32 -11.22
N ASN A 79 -9.11 14.94 -11.33
CA ASN A 79 -9.38 16.20 -10.65
C ASN A 79 -9.29 15.99 -9.14
N ALA A 80 -8.51 16.84 -8.49
CA ALA A 80 -8.28 16.80 -7.07
C ALA A 80 -8.82 18.04 -6.38
N ILE A 81 -9.37 17.86 -5.19
CA ILE A 81 -9.64 18.94 -4.25
C ILE A 81 -8.75 18.76 -3.02
N ARG A 82 -8.34 19.88 -2.45
CA ARG A 82 -7.58 19.93 -1.23
C ARG A 82 -8.13 21.06 -0.38
N VAL A 83 -8.70 20.72 0.76
CA VAL A 83 -9.47 21.64 1.59
C VAL A 83 -9.19 21.37 3.07
N PRO A 84 -9.09 22.42 3.92
CA PRO A 84 -8.96 22.21 5.35
C PRO A 84 -10.15 21.44 5.91
N LEU A 85 -9.88 20.57 6.88
CA LEU A 85 -10.91 20.01 7.72
C LEU A 85 -11.54 21.12 8.53
N ARG A 86 -12.87 21.10 8.60
CA ARG A 86 -13.64 21.93 9.52
C ARG A 86 -13.72 21.25 10.88
N ASP A 87 -13.92 19.95 10.89
CA ASP A 87 -14.08 19.15 12.09
C ASP A 87 -13.64 17.69 11.83
N TYR A 88 -13.27 16.98 12.89
CA TYR A 88 -13.00 15.56 12.83
C TYR A 88 -13.13 14.91 14.21
N ASP A 89 -13.49 13.64 14.20
CA ASP A 89 -13.43 12.75 15.35
C ASP A 89 -12.76 11.43 14.97
N ARG A 90 -12.93 10.39 15.79
CA ARG A 90 -12.34 9.08 15.54
C ARG A 90 -12.87 8.40 14.28
N ASP A 91 -14.14 8.64 13.97
CA ASP A 91 -14.90 7.93 12.95
C ASP A 91 -15.38 8.83 11.81
N SER A 92 -15.22 10.16 11.90
CA SER A 92 -15.65 11.12 10.90
C SER A 92 -14.64 12.23 10.63
N PHE A 93 -14.55 12.65 9.36
CA PHE A 93 -13.77 13.79 8.91
C PHE A 93 -14.67 14.67 8.05
N GLU A 94 -14.78 15.94 8.41
CA GLU A 94 -15.59 16.91 7.68
C GLU A 94 -14.72 18.05 7.13
N ALA A 95 -14.91 18.37 5.85
CA ALA A 95 -14.33 19.53 5.21
C ALA A 95 -15.39 20.36 4.49
N VAL A 96 -15.14 21.66 4.34
CA VAL A 96 -16.05 22.60 3.68
C VAL A 96 -15.31 23.42 2.64
N ASN A 97 -15.91 23.55 1.45
CA ASN A 97 -15.44 24.40 0.37
C ASN A 97 -16.59 25.25 -0.17
N GLY A 98 -16.68 26.50 0.30
CA GLY A 98 -17.83 27.35 0.03
C GLY A 98 -19.13 26.66 0.48
N ASP A 99 -20.03 26.43 -0.46
CA ASP A 99 -21.32 25.79 -0.20
C ASP A 99 -21.27 24.25 -0.24
N THR A 100 -20.11 23.63 -0.40
CA THR A 100 -19.99 22.17 -0.49
C THR A 100 -19.37 21.59 0.77
N ILE A 101 -20.04 20.60 1.37
CA ILE A 101 -19.61 19.86 2.54
C ILE A 101 -19.19 18.45 2.11
N TYR A 102 -18.02 18.01 2.56
CA TYR A 102 -17.46 16.69 2.31
C TYR A 102 -17.34 15.95 3.64
N ILE A 103 -17.95 14.79 3.75
CA ILE A 103 -17.92 13.95 4.95
C ILE A 103 -17.38 12.58 4.57
N LEU A 104 -16.25 12.20 5.15
CA LEU A 104 -15.75 10.84 5.14
C LEU A 104 -16.01 10.22 6.51
N ALA A 105 -16.83 9.18 6.58
CA ALA A 105 -17.19 8.54 7.83
C ALA A 105 -17.00 7.03 7.77
N ARG A 106 -16.60 6.42 8.89
CA ARG A 106 -16.55 4.97 9.08
C ARG A 106 -17.61 4.53 10.10
N ASN A 107 -17.86 3.23 10.18
CA ASN A 107 -18.73 2.62 11.20
C ASN A 107 -20.16 3.20 11.27
N THR A 108 -20.68 3.75 10.17
CA THR A 108 -22.08 4.19 10.11
C THR A 108 -23.01 2.99 10.03
N ALA A 109 -24.31 3.19 10.24
CA ALA A 109 -25.32 2.14 10.07
C ALA A 109 -25.33 1.49 8.66
N ARG A 110 -24.71 2.14 7.66
CA ARG A 110 -24.58 1.65 6.29
C ARG A 110 -23.12 1.32 5.91
N GLY A 111 -22.25 1.12 6.90
CA GLY A 111 -20.81 0.94 6.72
C GLY A 111 -20.06 2.27 6.54
N SER A 112 -18.83 2.20 6.05
CA SER A 112 -18.02 3.38 5.76
C SER A 112 -18.50 4.07 4.48
N VAL A 113 -18.57 5.40 4.48
CA VAL A 113 -19.21 6.19 3.42
C VAL A 113 -18.50 7.53 3.20
N LEU A 114 -18.42 7.92 1.93
CA LEU A 114 -18.13 9.28 1.49
C LEU A 114 -19.44 9.96 1.09
N THR A 115 -19.72 11.12 1.67
CA THR A 115 -20.89 11.94 1.36
C THR A 115 -20.47 13.34 0.95
N VAL A 116 -21.10 13.90 -0.08
CA VAL A 116 -20.91 15.29 -0.51
C VAL A 116 -22.27 15.96 -0.60
N THR A 117 -22.40 17.09 0.07
CA THR A 117 -23.67 17.82 0.21
C THR A 117 -23.49 19.28 -0.19
N GLN A 118 -24.49 19.87 -0.87
CA GLN A 118 -24.50 21.28 -1.25
C GLN A 118 -25.45 22.11 -0.38
N MET A 119 -25.03 23.33 -0.08
CA MET A 119 -25.80 24.38 0.57
C MET A 119 -26.23 25.46 -0.45
N PRO A 120 -27.26 26.26 -0.14
CA PRO A 120 -28.25 26.04 0.92
C PRO A 120 -29.16 24.83 0.62
N GLY A 121 -29.80 24.29 1.65
CA GLY A 121 -30.80 23.21 1.50
C GLY A 121 -30.28 21.77 1.64
N TYR A 122 -29.00 21.59 2.00
CA TYR A 122 -28.39 20.29 2.32
C TYR A 122 -28.69 19.18 1.31
N ARG A 123 -28.57 19.50 0.02
CA ARG A 123 -28.82 18.54 -1.05
C ARG A 123 -27.63 17.57 -1.16
N GLU A 124 -27.85 16.29 -0.91
CA GLU A 124 -26.86 15.24 -1.17
C GLU A 124 -26.58 15.17 -2.68
N ILE A 125 -25.33 15.46 -3.07
CA ILE A 125 -24.88 15.37 -4.46
C ILE A 125 -24.24 14.01 -4.72
N LEU A 126 -23.58 13.46 -3.71
CA LEU A 126 -22.83 12.21 -3.81
C LEU A 126 -22.94 11.44 -2.50
N ARG A 127 -23.16 10.14 -2.62
CA ARG A 127 -22.98 9.20 -1.53
C ARG A 127 -22.41 7.90 -2.08
N GLN A 128 -21.23 7.53 -1.60
CA GLN A 128 -20.53 6.33 -2.06
C GLN A 128 -20.03 5.49 -0.89
N PRO A 129 -20.23 4.16 -0.92
CA PRO A 129 -19.59 3.29 0.04
C PRO A 129 -18.07 3.37 -0.14
N VAL A 130 -17.37 3.37 0.99
CA VAL A 130 -15.92 3.17 1.01
C VAL A 130 -15.67 1.67 0.91
N ILE A 131 -14.94 1.27 -0.13
CA ILE A 131 -14.61 -0.12 -0.43
C ILE A 131 -13.29 -0.55 0.23
N ARG A 132 -12.39 0.39 0.53
CA ARG A 132 -11.14 0.14 1.27
C ARG A 132 -10.83 1.33 2.18
N TRP A 133 -10.39 1.06 3.39
CA TRP A 133 -10.06 2.05 4.41
C TRP A 133 -8.82 1.60 5.17
N GLU A 134 -7.83 2.48 5.31
CA GLU A 134 -6.69 2.34 6.23
C GLU A 134 -6.49 3.60 7.07
#